data_AF-A0A436W598-F1
#
_entry.id   AF-A0A436W598-F1
#
_cell.length_a   1.000
_cell.length_b   1.000
_cell.length_c   1.000
_cell.angle_alpha   90.00
_cell.angle_beta   90.00
_cell.angle_gamma   90.00
#
_symmetry.space_group_name_H-M   'P 1'
#
loop_
_entity.id
_entity.type
_entity.pdbx_description
1 polymer ?
#
loop_
_entity_poly.entity_id
_entity_poly.type
_entity_poly.pdbx_seq_one_letter_code
_entity_poly.pdbx_strand_id
1 'polypeptide(L)'
;MIRSVVRGSGAALPRRIMKNADFEGMVETSDEWIVQRTGIRQRHVAADDETTASLGEAAARAALDSAGLTPADIDLIVLATSTPNNTFPATAVEIQNRLGMHHGFAFDL
;
A
#
# COMPACT_ATOMS: atom_id res chain seq x y z
N MET A 1 18.52 -25.16 10.09
CA MET A 1 17.11 -25.06 9.65
C MET A 1 16.89 -23.63 9.20
N ILE A 2 16.46 -23.41 7.95
CA ILE A 2 16.11 -22.08 7.45
C ILE A 2 14.72 -21.73 8.02
N ARG A 3 14.56 -20.51 8.55
CA ARG A 3 13.29 -20.00 9.09
C ARG A 3 13.05 -18.58 8.57
N SER A 4 11.80 -18.28 8.25
CA SER A 4 11.40 -16.92 7.88
C SER A 4 11.39 -16.03 9.13
N VAL A 5 11.93 -14.83 8.97
CA VAL A 5 11.94 -13.78 10.00
C VAL A 5 11.60 -12.45 9.37
N VAL A 6 10.94 -11.56 10.11
CA VAL A 6 10.69 -10.19 9.64
C VAL A 6 12.00 -9.42 9.67
N ARG A 7 12.45 -8.94 8.51
CA ARG A 7 13.70 -8.17 8.38
C ARG A 7 13.50 -6.66 8.46
N GLY A 8 12.35 -6.17 8.02
CA GLY A 8 11.95 -4.78 8.09
C GLY A 8 10.48 -4.63 7.74
N SER A 9 9.93 -3.45 7.99
CA SER A 9 8.55 -3.09 7.65
C SER A 9 8.50 -1.63 7.20
N GLY A 10 7.52 -1.32 6.37
CA GLY A 10 7.32 0.00 5.79
C GLY A 10 5.84 0.18 5.45
N ALA A 11 5.42 1.44 5.38
CA ALA A 11 4.06 1.81 5.07
C ALA A 11 4.05 3.10 4.25
N ALA A 12 3.04 3.23 3.40
CA ALA A 12 2.71 4.46 2.70
C ALA A 12 1.19 4.63 2.74
N LEU A 13 0.76 5.86 2.96
CA LEU A 13 -0.65 6.24 2.94
C LEU A 13 -0.83 7.35 1.91
N PRO A 14 -1.98 7.39 1.23
CA PRO A 14 -2.33 8.54 0.41
C PRO A 14 -2.21 9.87 1.14
N ARG A 15 -1.85 10.93 0.42
CA ARG A 15 -1.63 12.25 1.05
C ARG A 15 -2.92 12.90 1.55
N ARG A 16 -4.05 12.68 0.87
CA ARG A 16 -5.30 13.34 1.23
C ARG A 16 -5.95 12.62 2.43
N ILE A 17 -6.12 13.37 3.51
CA ILE A 17 -6.90 12.95 4.69
C ILE A 17 -8.34 13.42 4.51
N MET A 18 -9.29 12.52 4.73
CA MET A 18 -10.72 12.78 4.76
C MET A 18 -11.27 12.44 6.15
N LYS A 19 -11.75 13.47 6.86
CA LYS A 19 -12.37 13.38 8.18
C LYS A 19 -13.81 12.92 8.04
N ASN A 20 -14.41 12.44 9.13
CA ASN A 20 -15.84 12.10 9.14
C ASN A 20 -16.74 13.29 8.81
N ALA A 21 -16.38 14.49 9.29
CA ALA A 21 -17.10 15.72 8.96
C ALA A 21 -17.13 16.02 7.45
N ASP A 22 -16.16 15.52 6.68
CA ASP A 22 -16.16 15.70 5.22
C ASP A 22 -17.22 14.81 4.52
N PHE A 23 -17.74 13.79 5.22
CA PHE A 23 -18.87 12.99 4.75
C PHE A 23 -20.22 13.61 5.09
N GLU A 24 -20.26 14.50 6.09
CA GLU A 24 -21.47 15.23 6.47
C GLU A 24 -21.89 16.09 5.28
N GLY A 25 -23.06 15.80 4.69
CA GLY A 25 -23.56 16.46 3.49
C GLY A 25 -23.24 15.76 2.16
N MET A 26 -22.37 14.75 2.14
CA MET A 26 -22.26 13.81 1.01
C MET A 26 -23.22 12.63 1.16
N VAL A 27 -23.43 12.19 2.40
CA VAL A 27 -24.35 11.12 2.80
C VAL A 27 -25.00 11.48 4.12
N GLU A 28 -26.13 10.84 4.44
CA GLU A 28 -26.80 11.02 5.73
C GLU A 28 -26.01 10.32 6.85
N THR A 29 -25.09 11.04 7.48
CA THR A 29 -24.22 10.53 8.55
C THR A 29 -23.74 11.65 9.46
N SER A 30 -23.05 11.30 10.55
CA SER A 30 -22.36 12.23 11.46
C SER A 30 -21.07 11.61 11.99
N ASP A 31 -20.13 12.43 12.45
CA ASP A 31 -18.92 11.94 13.13
C ASP A 31 -19.25 10.99 14.30
N GLU A 32 -20.20 11.37 15.16
CA GLU A 32 -20.62 10.57 16.31
C GLU A 32 -21.12 9.19 15.87
N TRP A 33 -21.97 9.14 14.83
CA TRP A 33 -22.52 7.88 14.32
C TRP A 33 -21.41 6.97 13.75
N ILE A 34 -20.48 7.52 12.97
CA ILE A 34 -19.37 6.75 12.38
C ILE A 34 -18.43 6.22 13.47
N VAL A 35 -18.06 7.06 14.43
CA VAL A 35 -17.16 6.68 15.53
C VAL A 35 -17.81 5.61 16.40
N GLN A 36 -19.09 5.76 16.76
CA GLN A 36 -19.80 4.79 17.60
C GLN A 36 -19.87 3.40 16.94
N ARG A 37 -20.04 3.34 15.61
CA ARG A 37 -20.23 2.08 14.88
C ARG A 37 -18.93 1.42 14.44
N THR A 38 -17.87 2.21 14.19
CA THR A 38 -16.65 1.71 13.54
C THR A 38 -15.35 2.09 14.25
N GLY A 39 -15.38 3.08 15.14
CA GLY A 39 -14.18 3.68 15.75
C GLY A 39 -13.35 4.58 14.80
N ILE A 40 -13.75 4.71 13.54
CA ILE A 40 -13.00 5.48 12.54
C ILE A 40 -13.27 6.97 12.71
N ARG A 41 -12.20 7.79 12.71
CA ARG A 41 -12.26 9.26 12.79
C ARG A 41 -11.90 9.96 11.48
N GLN A 42 -11.02 9.33 10.71
CA GLN A 42 -10.54 9.81 9.43
C GLN A 42 -10.03 8.64 8.60
N ARG A 43 -9.89 8.85 7.29
CA ARG A 43 -9.22 7.93 6.38
C ARG A 43 -8.36 8.68 5.39
N HIS A 44 -7.53 7.93 4.66
CA HIS A 44 -6.75 8.43 3.56
C HIS A 44 -7.43 8.09 2.24
N VAL A 45 -7.40 9.01 1.28
CA VAL A 45 -7.98 8.85 -0.06
C VAL A 45 -6.88 9.13 -1.09
N ALA A 46 -6.66 8.20 -2.01
CA ALA A 46 -5.73 8.38 -3.12
C ALA A 46 -6.08 9.63 -3.94
N ALA A 47 -5.09 10.47 -4.22
CA ALA A 47 -5.16 11.44 -5.30
C ALA A 47 -5.06 10.74 -6.67
N ASP A 48 -5.37 11.45 -7.74
CA ASP A 48 -5.38 10.89 -9.11
C ASP A 48 -3.99 10.38 -9.55
N ASP A 49 -2.91 10.86 -8.93
CA ASP A 49 -1.53 10.44 -9.17
C ASP A 49 -1.03 9.37 -8.17
N GLU A 50 -1.88 8.92 -7.24
CA GLU A 50 -1.57 7.87 -6.27
C GLU A 50 -2.28 6.57 -6.66
N THR A 51 -1.51 5.55 -7.05
CA THR A 51 -1.99 4.22 -7.42
C THR A 51 -1.52 3.15 -6.43
N THR A 52 -2.13 1.96 -6.49
CA THR A 52 -1.72 0.79 -5.70
C THR A 52 -0.22 0.49 -5.89
N ALA A 53 0.28 0.57 -7.12
CA ALA A 53 1.71 0.42 -7.38
C ALA A 53 2.57 1.54 -6.77
N SER A 54 2.14 2.80 -6.82
CA SER A 54 2.93 3.90 -6.25
C SER A 54 3.02 3.84 -4.72
N LEU A 55 1.92 3.47 -4.07
CA LEU A 55 1.88 3.29 -2.62
C LEU A 55 2.64 2.04 -2.21
N GLY A 56 2.51 0.95 -2.98
CA GLY A 56 3.28 -0.28 -2.79
C GLY A 56 4.79 -0.07 -2.96
N GLU A 57 5.22 0.70 -3.96
CA GLU A 57 6.62 1.10 -4.14
C GLU A 57 7.13 1.89 -2.93
N ALA A 58 6.40 2.92 -2.50
CA ALA A 58 6.79 3.75 -1.36
C ALA A 58 6.89 2.93 -0.06
N ALA A 59 5.93 2.04 0.19
CA ALA A 59 5.96 1.13 1.34
C ALA A 59 7.12 0.14 1.27
N ALA A 60 7.41 -0.42 0.08
CA ALA A 60 8.51 -1.34 -0.14
C ALA A 60 9.88 -0.66 0.06
N ARG A 61 10.07 0.56 -0.43
CA ARG A 61 11.29 1.35 -0.19
C ARG A 61 11.50 1.60 1.31
N ALA A 62 10.45 2.02 2.02
CA ALA A 62 10.53 2.20 3.48
C ALA A 62 10.86 0.89 4.22
N ALA A 63 10.34 -0.25 3.77
CA ALA A 63 10.64 -1.56 4.36
C ALA A 63 12.09 -2.01 4.09
N LEU A 64 12.60 -1.76 2.89
CA LEU A 64 13.99 -2.01 2.51
C LEU A 64 14.95 -1.15 3.33
N ASP A 65 14.67 0.15 3.46
CA ASP A 65 15.45 1.09 4.28
C ASP A 65 15.48 0.64 5.75
N SER A 66 14.32 0.25 6.29
CA SER A 66 14.18 -0.29 7.65
C SER A 66 14.98 -1.59 7.87
N ALA A 67 15.08 -2.42 6.84
CA ALA A 67 15.83 -3.68 6.87
C ALA A 67 17.34 -3.52 6.60
N GLY A 68 17.79 -2.35 6.14
CA GLY A 68 19.14 -2.14 5.60
C GLY A 68 19.42 -2.98 4.36
N LEU A 69 18.40 -3.19 3.52
CA LEU A 69 18.46 -3.98 2.30
C LEU A 69 18.24 -3.10 1.07
N THR A 70 18.62 -3.62 -0.08
CA THR A 70 18.38 -3.01 -1.39
C THR A 70 17.39 -3.84 -2.20
N PRO A 71 16.79 -3.30 -3.27
CA PRO A 71 15.97 -4.11 -4.18
C PRO A 71 16.71 -5.31 -4.78
N ALA A 72 18.05 -5.26 -4.85
CA ALA A 72 18.87 -6.36 -5.35
C ALA A 72 18.97 -7.56 -4.38
N ASP A 73 18.50 -7.41 -3.14
CA ASP A 73 18.50 -8.47 -2.12
C ASP A 73 17.16 -9.24 -2.08
N ILE A 74 16.22 -8.95 -2.98
CA ILE A 74 14.85 -9.48 -2.96
C ILE A 74 14.61 -10.39 -4.17
N ASP A 75 14.27 -11.66 -3.92
CA ASP A 75 13.99 -12.64 -4.98
C ASP A 75 12.49 -12.77 -5.32
N LEU A 76 11.59 -12.21 -4.48
CA LEU A 76 10.15 -12.37 -4.62
C LEU A 76 9.37 -11.17 -4.08
N ILE A 77 8.45 -10.63 -4.89
CA ILE A 77 7.40 -9.71 -4.47
C ILE A 77 6.04 -10.43 -4.53
N VAL A 78 5.31 -10.40 -3.43
CA VAL A 78 3.90 -10.81 -3.38
C VAL A 78 3.08 -9.59 -3.00
N LEU A 79 2.15 -9.16 -3.87
CA LEU A 79 1.24 -8.06 -3.60
C LEU A 79 -0.15 -8.59 -3.32
N ALA A 80 -0.59 -8.56 -2.06
CA ALA A 80 -1.97 -8.86 -1.72
C ALA A 80 -2.86 -7.65 -2.04
N THR A 81 -3.72 -7.74 -3.05
CA THR A 81 -4.59 -6.61 -3.45
C THR A 81 -5.89 -7.03 -4.12
N SER A 82 -6.98 -6.36 -3.76
CA SER A 82 -8.26 -6.41 -4.47
C SER A 82 -8.50 -5.21 -5.39
N THR A 83 -7.53 -4.28 -5.47
CA THR A 83 -7.60 -3.05 -6.28
C THR A 83 -6.31 -2.91 -7.10
N PRO A 84 -5.98 -3.89 -7.96
CA PRO A 84 -4.79 -3.79 -8.81
C PRO A 84 -4.95 -2.63 -9.81
N ASN A 85 -3.83 -2.06 -10.26
CA ASN A 85 -3.83 -1.01 -11.27
C ASN A 85 -4.41 -1.51 -12.60
N ASN A 86 -4.17 -2.78 -12.93
CA ASN A 86 -4.61 -3.43 -14.16
C ASN A 86 -5.02 -4.88 -13.86
N THR A 87 -5.88 -5.47 -14.69
CA THR A 87 -6.13 -6.92 -14.66
C THR A 87 -4.88 -7.70 -15.07
N PHE A 88 -4.12 -7.15 -16.02
CA PHE A 88 -2.82 -7.63 -16.47
C PHE A 88 -2.06 -6.47 -17.14
N PRO A 89 -0.73 -6.33 -16.94
CA PRO A 89 0.14 -7.12 -16.07
C PRO A 89 -0.20 -6.94 -14.58
N ALA A 90 0.30 -7.85 -13.73
CA ALA A 90 0.14 -7.77 -12.28
C ALA A 90 0.76 -6.48 -11.73
N THR A 91 0.13 -5.89 -10.72
CA THR A 91 0.59 -4.65 -10.08
C THR A 91 1.92 -4.86 -9.35
N ALA A 92 2.18 -6.07 -8.84
CA ALA A 92 3.47 -6.48 -8.28
C ALA A 92 4.62 -6.34 -9.29
N VAL A 93 4.39 -6.63 -10.58
CA VAL A 93 5.41 -6.48 -11.63
C VAL A 93 5.67 -5.00 -11.92
N GLU A 94 4.64 -4.16 -11.82
CA GLU A 94 4.83 -2.71 -11.88
C GLU A 94 5.70 -2.22 -10.71
N ILE A 95 5.43 -2.68 -9.48
CA ILE A 95 6.25 -2.36 -8.30
C ILE A 95 7.70 -2.85 -8.49
N GLN A 96 7.88 -4.09 -8.95
CA GLN A 96 9.20 -4.68 -9.25
C GLN A 96 10.00 -3.77 -10.20
N ASN A 97 9.38 -3.35 -11.30
CA ASN A 97 9.99 -2.46 -12.28
C ASN A 97 10.33 -1.08 -11.67
N ARG A 98 9.42 -0.50 -10.88
CA ARG A 98 9.62 0.82 -10.23
C ARG A 98 10.74 0.79 -9.19
N LEU A 99 10.90 -0.33 -8.47
CA LEU A 99 12.02 -0.54 -7.54
C LEU A 99 13.37 -0.73 -8.26
N GLY A 100 13.39 -0.89 -9.58
CA GLY A 100 14.60 -1.19 -10.36
C GLY A 100 15.06 -2.63 -10.20
N MET A 101 14.16 -3.56 -9.86
CA MET A 101 14.49 -4.97 -9.74
C MET A 101 14.54 -5.62 -11.13
N HIS A 102 15.69 -6.22 -11.46
CA HIS A 102 15.92 -6.90 -12.74
C HIS A 102 15.97 -8.43 -12.61
N HIS A 103 15.64 -8.97 -11.44
CA HIS A 103 15.54 -10.39 -11.17
C HIS A 103 14.40 -10.69 -10.19
N GLY A 104 14.18 -11.97 -9.92
CA GLY A 104 13.14 -12.43 -9.01
C GLY A 104 11.75 -12.52 -9.66
N PHE A 105 10.80 -12.98 -8.87
CA PHE A 105 9.41 -13.16 -9.28
C PHE A 105 8.51 -12.10 -8.67
N ALA A 106 7.42 -11.74 -9.35
CA ALA A 106 6.42 -10.84 -8.81
C ALA A 106 5.02 -11.27 -9.24
N PHE A 107 4.07 -11.33 -8.30
CA PHE A 107 2.68 -11.64 -8.59
C PHE A 107 1.71 -11.01 -7.58
N ASP A 108 0.46 -10.84 -8.03
CA ASP A 108 -0.66 -10.37 -7.22
C ASP A 108 -1.39 -11.57 -6.59
N LEU A 109 -1.89 -11.41 -5.36
CA LEU A 109 -2.74 -12.35 -4.61
C LEU A 109 -4.09 -11.72 -4.27
#